data_AF-R7JFP8-F1
#
_entry.id   AF-R7JFP8-F1
#
_cell.length_a   1.000
_cell.length_b   1.000
_cell.length_c   1.000
_cell.angle_alpha   90.00
_cell.angle_beta   90.00
_cell.angle_gamma   90.00
#
_symmetry.space_group_name_H-M   'P 1'
#
loop_
_entity.id
_entity.type
_entity.pdbx_description
1 polymer ?
#
loop_
_entity_poly.entity_id
_entity_poly.type
_entity_poly.pdbx_seq_one_letter_code
_entity_poly.pdbx_strand_id
1 'polypeptide(L)'
;MAIVISSTQGEKVFRNKDVISIGTNPNCDVILNTGYDVLLTLEYNPAENKCVIINTFKSDKVLFKGQPIKKVEVASVCKLMFANTDEFISVKLIAEAPVAHTKTVTSIGKEDLTEDDIKGLYGKDVNAVTKVKLEKQKEDLENARVAIIKQVAFHINDLKQKLSTNSKTSIFLHVAMFLSSMVCAFGVSNYLMGLTIKESANFLHLPTNIKVWGVYTILIYGICLLLKQGIYLYLQSSIQKEMSKSAKLGQSFMLIFSLIFVLGIYVVNLVYYMNLNDFMTFAIFISFFFSGIMAVLAISCGYFKCNGMEWTMTLDKYEYREDFESVIKSYRQWIERYINSLSNSKLQYIRDKMFNLQLKSVGETIVGILTAPFLAYGVSNTLAMCFPEAAGWVRISGLRISPVFLTLATFLIIFAFFSFVNAFLCTKKVQGSQVIKQDGFSDYQHHGVTIYGLEGVRRLNSEKNRSMAIACAIIFIEFAMNISYFMTEIGGDMQGMFLSLVAALVPTALLIAETMMLSQTKFEIYACDELLSKVDKD
;
A
#
# COMPACT_ATOMS: atom_id res chain seq x y z
N MET A 1 -41.67 23.57 6.64
CA MET A 1 -41.24 22.51 7.59
C MET A 1 -42.48 21.88 8.22
N ALA A 2 -42.50 20.57 8.45
CA ALA A 2 -43.67 19.88 9.00
C ALA A 2 -43.41 19.41 10.44
N ILE A 3 -44.31 19.74 11.36
CA ILE A 3 -44.29 19.28 12.75
C ILE A 3 -45.28 18.12 12.84
N VAL A 4 -44.76 16.94 13.13
CA VAL A 4 -45.56 15.73 13.33
C VAL A 4 -45.73 15.50 14.82
N ILE A 5 -46.98 15.40 15.26
CA ILE A 5 -47.34 15.11 16.65
C ILE A 5 -48.12 13.80 16.67
N SER A 6 -47.56 12.79 17.32
CA SER A 6 -48.20 11.49 17.54
C SER A 6 -48.65 11.36 18.99
N SER A 7 -49.91 10.99 19.21
CA SER A 7 -50.45 10.59 20.51
C SER A 7 -51.11 9.21 20.43
N THR A 8 -51.71 8.72 21.53
CA THR A 8 -52.45 7.46 21.49
C THR A 8 -53.69 7.52 20.59
N GLN A 9 -54.21 8.72 20.33
CA GLN A 9 -55.39 8.95 19.49
C GLN A 9 -55.06 9.03 17.99
N GLY A 10 -53.77 9.05 17.63
CA GLY A 10 -53.30 9.09 16.26
C GLY A 10 -52.23 10.15 16.01
N GLU A 11 -51.89 10.32 14.73
CA GLU A 11 -50.85 11.23 14.27
C GLU A 11 -51.46 12.42 13.54
N LYS A 12 -51.05 13.63 13.90
CA LYS A 12 -51.41 14.87 13.20
C LYS A 12 -50.18 15.58 12.68
N VAL A 13 -50.28 16.10 11.46
CA VAL A 13 -49.20 16.82 10.77
C VAL A 13 -49.60 18.28 10.62
N PHE A 14 -48.78 19.17 11.17
CA PHE A 14 -48.96 20.62 11.09
C PHE A 14 -47.92 21.22 10.14
N ARG A 15 -48.39 22.05 9.19
CA ARG A 15 -47.55 22.77 8.23
C ARG A 15 -47.76 24.27 8.43
N ASN A 16 -46.67 25.03 8.51
CA ASN A 16 -46.68 26.50 8.61
C ASN A 16 -47.55 27.07 9.74
N LYS A 17 -47.54 26.42 10.92
CA LYS A 17 -48.18 26.93 12.13
C LYS A 17 -47.12 27.16 13.20
N ASP A 18 -46.97 28.40 13.63
CA ASP A 18 -45.88 28.80 14.54
C ASP A 18 -46.14 28.37 15.99
N VAL A 19 -47.42 28.26 16.37
CA VAL A 19 -47.85 27.85 17.71
C VAL A 19 -48.90 26.75 17.61
N ILE A 20 -48.65 25.62 18.26
CA ILE A 20 -49.56 24.47 18.34
C ILE A 20 -49.95 24.24 19.79
N SER A 21 -51.25 24.14 20.08
CA SER A 21 -51.76 23.85 21.42
C SER A 21 -52.09 22.37 21.57
N ILE A 22 -51.59 21.75 22.64
CA ILE A 22 -51.83 20.34 22.93
C ILE A 22 -52.33 20.20 24.36
N GLY A 23 -53.47 19.55 24.58
CA GLY A 23 -54.03 19.48 25.92
C GLY A 23 -55.34 18.71 26.02
N THR A 24 -55.96 18.75 27.18
CA THR A 24 -57.27 18.10 27.45
C THR A 24 -58.46 18.95 27.02
N ASN A 25 -58.25 20.24 26.73
CA ASN A 25 -59.33 21.13 26.30
C ASN A 25 -59.74 20.84 24.84
N PRO A 26 -61.05 20.74 24.54
CA PRO A 26 -61.54 20.47 23.18
C PRO A 26 -61.14 21.51 22.13
N ASN A 27 -60.72 22.72 22.56
CA ASN A 27 -60.23 23.77 21.67
C ASN A 27 -58.73 23.65 21.32
N CYS A 28 -58.04 22.60 21.78
CA CYS A 28 -56.63 22.36 21.43
C CYS A 28 -56.48 21.73 20.04
N ASP A 29 -55.34 22.00 19.38
CA ASP A 29 -55.02 21.38 18.08
C ASP A 29 -54.85 19.86 18.17
N VAL A 30 -54.29 19.41 19.28
CA VAL A 30 -54.17 17.99 19.64
C VAL A 30 -54.83 17.79 21.01
N ILE A 31 -55.82 16.92 21.05
CA ILE A 31 -56.59 16.62 22.28
C ILE A 31 -55.99 15.36 22.91
N LEU A 32 -55.81 15.37 24.23
CA LEU A 32 -55.29 14.25 25.02
C LEU A 32 -56.34 13.75 26.01
N ASN A 33 -56.31 12.46 26.33
CA ASN A 33 -57.17 11.86 27.34
C ASN A 33 -56.36 11.44 28.58
N THR A 34 -55.83 12.41 29.32
CA THR A 34 -55.00 12.17 30.51
C THR A 34 -55.79 12.09 31.82
N GLY A 35 -57.08 12.43 31.83
CA GLY A 35 -57.92 12.43 33.04
C GLY A 35 -57.64 13.56 34.05
N TYR A 36 -56.78 14.53 33.69
CA TYR A 36 -56.49 15.75 34.43
C TYR A 36 -56.08 16.86 33.47
N ASP A 37 -56.29 18.12 33.87
CA ASP A 37 -56.05 19.25 32.97
C ASP A 37 -54.57 19.45 32.64
N VAL A 38 -54.28 19.46 31.34
CA VAL A 38 -52.95 19.69 30.79
C VAL A 38 -53.07 20.63 29.60
N LEU A 39 -52.16 21.61 29.54
CA LEU A 39 -51.94 22.44 28.36
C LEU A 39 -50.44 22.58 28.11
N LEU A 40 -50.03 22.11 26.93
CA LEU A 40 -48.71 22.30 26.37
C LEU A 40 -48.81 23.24 25.17
N THR A 41 -47.90 24.21 25.12
CA THR A 41 -47.76 25.11 23.99
C THR A 41 -46.46 24.79 23.28
N LEU A 42 -46.55 24.49 22.00
CA LEU A 42 -45.41 24.17 21.16
C LEU A 42 -45.16 25.36 20.24
N GLU A 43 -44.01 26.00 20.41
CA GLU A 43 -43.59 27.17 19.65
C GLU A 43 -42.42 26.80 18.73
N TYR A 44 -42.56 27.05 17.43
CA TYR A 44 -41.51 26.83 16.45
C TYR A 44 -40.75 28.13 16.17
N ASN A 45 -39.42 28.10 16.34
CA ASN A 45 -38.57 29.24 16.00
C ASN A 45 -37.86 29.00 14.64
N PRO A 46 -38.28 29.69 13.57
CA PRO A 46 -37.72 29.49 12.23
C PRO A 46 -36.26 29.93 12.08
N ALA A 47 -35.75 30.84 12.94
CA ALA A 47 -34.37 31.33 12.85
C ALA A 47 -33.33 30.31 13.34
N GLU A 48 -33.69 29.50 14.35
CA GLU A 48 -32.80 28.48 14.93
C GLU A 48 -33.15 27.05 14.49
N ASN A 49 -34.24 26.88 13.72
CA ASN A 49 -34.77 25.56 13.32
C ASN A 49 -35.05 24.63 14.51
N LYS A 50 -35.45 25.21 15.66
CA LYS A 50 -35.74 24.50 16.91
C LYS A 50 -37.21 24.69 17.30
N CYS A 51 -37.76 23.66 17.91
CA CYS A 51 -39.09 23.69 18.49
C CYS A 51 -38.99 23.69 20.01
N VAL A 52 -39.81 24.48 20.68
CA VAL A 52 -39.85 24.57 22.13
C VAL A 52 -41.21 24.12 22.62
N ILE A 53 -41.25 23.14 23.51
CA ILE A 53 -42.48 22.72 24.19
C ILE A 53 -42.48 23.35 25.58
N ILE A 54 -43.54 24.09 25.89
CA ILE A 54 -43.75 24.76 27.17
C ILE A 54 -44.91 24.07 27.88
N ASN A 55 -44.70 23.65 29.13
CA ASN A 55 -45.76 23.13 29.99
C ASN A 55 -46.48 24.32 30.63
N THR A 56 -47.49 24.84 29.93
CA THR A 56 -48.18 26.10 30.26
C THR A 56 -48.90 26.02 31.60
N PHE A 57 -49.45 24.85 31.96
CA PHE A 57 -50.08 24.63 33.26
C PHE A 57 -49.11 24.20 34.36
N LYS A 58 -47.81 24.03 34.05
CA LYS A 58 -46.74 23.61 34.98
C LYS A 58 -47.11 22.35 35.78
N SER A 59 -47.84 21.42 35.14
CA SER A 59 -48.23 20.17 35.79
C SER A 59 -47.00 19.28 35.98
N ASP A 60 -46.75 18.84 37.22
CA ASP A 60 -45.64 17.92 37.54
C ASP A 60 -45.82 16.52 36.95
N LYS A 61 -46.98 16.25 36.35
CA LYS A 61 -47.32 14.97 35.71
C LYS A 61 -46.85 14.87 34.25
N VAL A 62 -46.35 15.95 33.65
CA VAL A 62 -45.79 15.91 32.28
C VAL A 62 -44.30 15.59 32.38
N LEU A 63 -43.92 14.41 31.90
CA LEU A 63 -42.59 13.84 32.10
C LEU A 63 -41.80 13.78 30.79
N PHE A 64 -40.56 14.24 30.82
CA PHE A 64 -39.54 13.97 29.79
C PHE A 64 -38.44 13.14 30.43
N LYS A 65 -38.14 11.97 29.85
CA LYS A 65 -37.18 11.00 30.42
C LYS A 65 -37.43 10.69 31.91
N GLY A 66 -38.69 10.67 32.32
CA GLY A 66 -39.12 10.36 33.69
C GLY A 66 -39.09 11.53 34.68
N GLN A 67 -38.72 12.76 34.27
CA GLN A 67 -38.70 13.94 35.14
C GLN A 67 -39.73 15.00 34.72
N PRO A 68 -40.36 15.72 35.66
CA PRO A 68 -41.29 16.81 35.36
C PRO A 68 -40.64 17.93 34.56
N ILE A 69 -41.37 18.46 33.57
CA ILE A 69 -40.86 19.53 32.70
C ILE A 69 -41.60 20.86 32.88
N LYS A 70 -40.84 21.95 32.76
CA LYS A 70 -41.38 23.31 32.55
C LYS A 70 -41.25 23.74 31.09
N LYS A 71 -40.09 23.46 30.47
CA LYS A 71 -39.76 23.80 29.08
C LYS A 71 -38.81 22.74 28.54
N VAL A 72 -39.00 22.32 27.28
CA VAL A 72 -38.11 21.37 26.59
C VAL A 72 -37.83 21.87 25.18
N GLU A 73 -36.56 21.90 24.80
CA GLU A 73 -36.14 22.19 23.44
C GLU A 73 -36.02 20.90 22.63
N VAL A 74 -36.60 20.90 21.44
CA VAL A 74 -36.71 19.76 20.53
C VAL A 74 -35.93 20.10 19.26
N ALA A 75 -34.82 19.37 19.05
CA ALA A 75 -33.98 19.52 17.86
C ALA A 75 -34.36 18.56 16.73
N SER A 76 -34.93 17.38 17.03
CA SER A 76 -35.29 16.39 16.00
C SER A 76 -36.51 15.54 16.39
N VAL A 77 -36.43 14.80 17.50
CA VAL A 77 -37.53 14.00 18.06
C VAL A 77 -37.56 14.14 19.58
N CYS A 78 -38.74 14.36 20.15
CA CYS A 78 -38.96 14.42 21.59
C CYS A 78 -40.22 13.65 21.96
N LYS A 79 -40.13 12.75 22.96
CA LYS A 79 -41.27 12.02 23.51
C LYS A 79 -41.53 12.44 24.95
N LEU A 80 -42.75 12.90 25.22
CA LEU A 80 -43.28 13.22 26.54
C LEU A 80 -44.25 12.11 26.97
N MET A 81 -44.24 11.79 28.26
CA MET A 81 -45.15 10.84 28.88
C MET A 81 -45.96 11.54 29.97
N PHE A 82 -47.16 11.04 30.22
CA PHE A 82 -48.06 11.59 31.22
C PHE A 82 -48.17 10.62 32.39
N ALA A 83 -47.85 11.08 33.60
CA ALA A 83 -47.82 10.24 34.79
C ALA A 83 -49.21 9.61 35.05
N ASN A 84 -49.21 8.33 35.41
CA ASN A 84 -50.39 7.51 35.71
C ASN A 84 -51.36 7.31 34.53
N THR A 85 -50.87 7.45 33.29
CA THR A 85 -51.64 7.20 32.06
C THR A 85 -50.76 6.55 31.01
N ASP A 86 -51.35 5.80 30.07
CA ASP A 86 -50.64 5.26 28.90
C ASP A 86 -50.51 6.29 27.76
N GLU A 87 -50.98 7.52 27.98
CA GLU A 87 -50.91 8.61 27.03
C GLU A 87 -49.46 9.10 26.86
N PHE A 88 -49.09 9.39 25.62
CA PHE A 88 -47.80 9.98 25.29
C PHE A 88 -47.96 10.99 24.17
N ILE A 89 -46.97 11.87 24.06
CA ILE A 89 -46.80 12.72 22.88
C ILE A 89 -45.41 12.49 22.32
N SER A 90 -45.32 12.24 21.02
CA SER A 90 -44.06 12.30 20.28
C SER A 90 -44.12 13.46 19.29
N VAL A 91 -43.24 14.43 19.46
CA VAL A 91 -43.04 15.56 18.54
C VAL A 91 -41.82 15.26 17.67
N LYS A 92 -42.01 15.26 16.36
CA LYS A 92 -40.95 15.08 15.37
C LYS A 92 -40.93 16.25 14.40
N LEU A 93 -39.75 16.85 14.26
CA LEU A 93 -39.48 17.90 13.30
C LEU A 93 -39.01 17.28 11.99
N ILE A 94 -39.76 17.48 10.91
CA ILE A 94 -39.39 17.04 9.57
C ILE A 94 -39.05 18.28 8.75
N ALA A 95 -37.75 18.49 8.51
CA ALA A 95 -37.29 19.43 7.47
C ALA A 95 -38.01 19.06 6.17
N GLU A 96 -38.63 20.03 5.53
CA GLU A 96 -39.54 19.80 4.41
C GLU A 96 -38.89 18.94 3.33
N ALA A 97 -39.24 17.66 3.34
CA ALA A 97 -39.08 16.73 2.25
C ALA A 97 -40.50 16.33 1.82
N PRO A 98 -40.71 16.12 0.52
CA PRO A 98 -42.03 16.04 -0.08
C PRO A 98 -42.82 14.86 0.47
N VAL A 99 -44.13 15.07 0.46
CA VAL A 99 -45.25 14.12 0.54
C VAL A 99 -44.85 12.67 0.73
N ALA A 100 -45.36 12.08 1.81
CA ALA A 100 -45.40 10.65 2.08
C ALA A 100 -45.75 9.85 0.82
N HIS A 101 -44.72 9.37 0.13
CA HIS A 101 -44.61 8.16 -0.71
C HIS A 101 -43.22 8.13 -1.36
N THR A 102 -42.15 8.34 -0.58
CA THR A 102 -40.77 8.20 -1.08
C THR A 102 -40.03 7.18 -0.22
N LYS A 103 -39.96 5.94 -0.71
CA LYS A 103 -39.04 4.91 -0.20
C LYS A 103 -37.61 5.46 -0.34
N THR A 104 -36.78 5.28 0.68
CA THR A 104 -35.35 5.63 0.61
C THR A 104 -34.63 4.83 -0.48
N VAL A 105 -33.57 5.38 -1.08
CA VAL A 105 -32.78 4.75 -2.16
C VAL A 105 -32.38 3.30 -1.85
N THR A 106 -32.12 3.01 -0.56
CA THR A 106 -31.78 1.68 -0.03
C THR A 106 -32.96 0.73 0.18
N SER A 107 -34.21 1.22 0.18
CA SER A 107 -35.42 0.38 0.21
C SER A 107 -36.10 0.23 -1.15
N ILE A 108 -35.73 1.07 -2.13
CA ILE A 108 -36.14 1.01 -3.54
C ILE A 108 -35.45 -0.15 -4.29
N GLY A 109 -34.26 -0.58 -3.89
CA GLY A 109 -33.56 -1.71 -4.52
C GLY A 109 -34.27 -3.07 -4.37
N LYS A 110 -35.18 -3.20 -3.40
CA LYS A 110 -35.91 -4.44 -3.11
C LYS A 110 -37.25 -4.59 -3.83
N GLU A 111 -37.69 -3.57 -4.56
CA GLU A 111 -38.94 -3.60 -5.32
C GLU A 111 -38.69 -3.25 -6.79
N ASP A 112 -39.36 -3.97 -7.69
CA ASP A 112 -39.35 -3.67 -9.12
C ASP A 112 -40.21 -2.41 -9.40
N LEU A 113 -39.59 -1.24 -9.20
CA LEU A 113 -40.21 0.05 -9.47
C LEU A 113 -40.15 0.38 -10.96
N THR A 114 -41.25 0.94 -11.48
CA THR A 114 -41.38 1.31 -12.89
C THR A 114 -40.70 2.67 -13.18
N GLU A 115 -40.40 2.97 -14.44
CA GLU A 115 -39.73 4.24 -14.82
C GLU A 115 -40.50 5.49 -14.37
N ASP A 116 -41.81 5.40 -14.26
CA ASP A 116 -42.67 6.52 -13.88
C ASP A 116 -42.69 6.74 -12.36
N ASP A 117 -42.51 5.70 -11.56
CA ASP A 117 -42.30 5.82 -10.11
C ASP A 117 -40.99 6.57 -9.80
N ILE A 118 -39.94 6.30 -10.60
CA ILE A 118 -38.63 6.94 -10.42
C ILE A 118 -38.66 8.42 -10.81
N LYS A 119 -39.41 8.79 -11.86
CA LYS A 119 -39.64 10.19 -12.26
C LYS A 119 -40.46 10.96 -11.21
N GLY A 120 -41.39 10.29 -10.53
CA GLY A 120 -42.18 10.87 -9.44
C GLY A 120 -41.36 11.17 -8.18
N LEU A 121 -40.33 10.36 -7.90
CA LEU A 121 -39.51 10.45 -6.68
C LEU A 121 -38.39 11.50 -6.74
N TYR A 122 -37.79 11.72 -7.92
CA TYR A 122 -36.57 12.54 -8.08
C TYR A 122 -36.77 13.82 -8.90
N GLY A 123 -38.00 14.10 -9.34
CA GLY A 123 -38.29 15.25 -10.19
C GLY A 123 -37.70 15.13 -11.60
N LYS A 124 -37.90 16.16 -12.43
CA LYS A 124 -37.49 16.23 -13.85
C LYS A 124 -35.97 16.32 -14.07
N ASP A 125 -35.14 15.77 -13.18
CA ASP A 125 -33.70 15.72 -13.38
C ASP A 125 -33.39 14.59 -14.38
N VAL A 126 -32.84 14.96 -15.54
CA VAL A 126 -32.73 14.10 -16.74
C VAL A 126 -31.95 12.79 -16.47
N ASN A 127 -31.14 12.75 -15.39
CA ASN A 127 -30.32 11.61 -15.01
C ASN A 127 -30.82 10.82 -13.79
N ALA A 128 -31.96 11.16 -13.20
CA ALA A 128 -32.43 10.49 -11.97
C ALA A 128 -32.77 9.00 -12.18
N VAL A 129 -33.48 8.69 -13.27
CA VAL A 129 -33.82 7.31 -13.65
C VAL A 129 -32.56 6.47 -13.91
N THR A 130 -31.59 7.06 -14.61
CA THR A 130 -30.29 6.43 -14.89
C THR A 130 -29.51 6.13 -13.61
N LYS A 131 -29.49 7.07 -12.65
CA LYS A 131 -28.81 6.89 -11.35
C LYS A 131 -29.44 5.76 -10.55
N VAL A 132 -30.76 5.67 -10.46
CA VAL A 132 -31.43 4.58 -9.73
C VAL A 132 -31.16 3.22 -10.36
N LYS A 133 -31.21 3.12 -11.71
CA LYS A 133 -30.83 1.89 -12.43
C LYS A 133 -29.37 1.50 -12.19
N LEU A 134 -28.46 2.48 -12.13
CA LEU A 134 -27.05 2.25 -11.83
C LEU A 134 -26.84 1.77 -10.40
N GLU A 135 -27.54 2.32 -9.40
CA GLU A 135 -27.42 1.86 -8.02
C GLU A 135 -27.93 0.42 -7.83
N LYS A 136 -29.05 0.04 -8.48
CA LYS A 136 -29.53 -1.35 -8.47
C LYS A 136 -28.51 -2.31 -9.11
N GLN A 137 -27.98 -1.95 -10.28
CA GLN A 137 -26.90 -2.73 -10.92
C GLN A 137 -25.65 -2.82 -10.05
N LYS A 138 -25.31 -1.75 -9.33
CA LYS A 138 -24.19 -1.75 -8.38
C LYS A 138 -24.42 -2.77 -7.28
N GLU A 139 -25.60 -2.76 -6.65
CA GLU A 139 -25.93 -3.66 -5.53
C GLU A 139 -25.79 -5.14 -5.93
N ASP A 140 -26.31 -5.53 -7.09
CA ASP A 140 -26.17 -6.91 -7.62
C ASP A 140 -24.70 -7.28 -7.85
N LEU A 141 -23.92 -6.37 -8.42
CA LEU A 141 -22.49 -6.57 -8.66
C LEU A 141 -21.68 -6.64 -7.36
N GLU A 142 -21.99 -5.79 -6.38
CA GLU A 142 -21.39 -5.80 -5.04
C GLU A 142 -21.67 -7.14 -4.35
N ASN A 143 -22.90 -7.63 -4.40
CA ASN A 143 -23.29 -8.91 -3.80
C ASN A 143 -22.52 -10.08 -4.43
N ALA A 144 -22.46 -10.13 -5.77
CA ALA A 144 -21.68 -11.14 -6.49
C ALA A 144 -20.18 -11.06 -6.16
N ARG A 145 -19.61 -9.85 -6.13
CA ARG A 145 -18.20 -9.62 -5.79
C ARG A 145 -17.90 -10.07 -4.37
N VAL A 146 -18.70 -9.64 -3.38
CA VAL A 146 -18.52 -9.97 -1.96
C VAL A 146 -18.65 -11.48 -1.73
N ALA A 147 -19.57 -12.16 -2.41
CA ALA A 147 -19.71 -13.61 -2.31
C ALA A 147 -18.44 -14.34 -2.77
N ILE A 148 -17.88 -13.95 -3.93
CA ILE A 148 -16.64 -14.55 -4.45
C ILE A 148 -15.47 -14.22 -3.54
N ILE A 149 -15.31 -12.96 -3.12
CA ILE A 149 -14.22 -12.54 -2.21
C ILE A 149 -14.28 -13.31 -0.90
N LYS A 150 -15.46 -13.48 -0.28
CA LYS A 150 -15.59 -14.27 0.95
C LYS A 150 -15.07 -15.70 0.78
N GLN A 151 -15.24 -16.29 -0.41
CA GLN A 151 -14.75 -17.63 -0.71
C GLN A 151 -13.22 -17.67 -0.89
N VAL A 152 -12.61 -16.66 -1.53
CA VAL A 152 -11.19 -16.71 -1.93
C VAL A 152 -10.24 -15.88 -1.07
N ALA A 153 -10.73 -14.88 -0.35
CA ALA A 153 -9.90 -13.88 0.34
C ALA A 153 -8.98 -14.50 1.38
N PHE A 154 -9.47 -15.50 2.14
CA PHE A 154 -8.65 -16.22 3.11
C PHE A 154 -7.47 -16.91 2.43
N HIS A 155 -7.73 -17.67 1.36
CA HIS A 155 -6.68 -18.37 0.61
C HIS A 155 -5.69 -17.42 -0.06
N ILE A 156 -6.17 -16.32 -0.63
CA ILE A 156 -5.32 -15.27 -1.23
C ILE A 156 -4.42 -14.64 -0.17
N ASN A 157 -4.97 -14.27 0.99
CA ASN A 157 -4.22 -13.64 2.06
C ASN A 157 -3.18 -14.58 2.67
N ASP A 158 -3.56 -15.85 2.93
CA ASP A 158 -2.63 -16.88 3.41
C ASP A 158 -1.47 -17.10 2.42
N LEU A 159 -1.78 -17.26 1.13
CA LEU A 159 -0.76 -17.42 0.09
C LEU A 159 0.15 -16.19 -0.05
N LYS A 160 -0.41 -14.97 0.00
CA LYS A 160 0.40 -13.73 -0.01
C LYS A 160 1.30 -13.62 1.21
N GLN A 161 0.81 -13.99 2.38
CA GLN A 161 1.61 -13.99 3.61
C GLN A 161 2.73 -15.04 3.54
N LYS A 162 2.43 -16.25 3.07
CA LYS A 162 3.42 -17.30 2.80
C LYS A 162 4.47 -16.84 1.81
N LEU A 163 4.08 -16.27 0.68
CA LEU A 163 4.99 -15.73 -0.33
C LEU A 163 5.86 -14.58 0.20
N SER A 164 5.27 -13.64 0.95
CA SER A 164 6.00 -12.55 1.59
C SER A 164 7.05 -13.07 2.56
N THR A 165 6.67 -14.02 3.41
CA THR A 165 7.59 -14.66 4.38
C THR A 165 8.68 -15.44 3.66
N ASN A 166 8.32 -16.23 2.64
CA ASN A 166 9.25 -16.97 1.80
C ASN A 166 10.26 -16.06 1.10
N SER A 167 9.82 -14.92 0.57
CA SER A 167 10.68 -13.93 -0.08
C SER A 167 11.67 -13.32 0.92
N LYS A 168 11.20 -12.91 2.10
CA LYS A 168 12.06 -12.39 3.17
C LYS A 168 13.10 -13.41 3.63
N THR A 169 12.66 -14.64 3.91
CA THR A 169 13.57 -15.73 4.27
C THR A 169 14.55 -16.04 3.14
N SER A 170 14.09 -16.04 1.90
CA SER A 170 14.97 -16.23 0.74
C SER A 170 16.05 -15.15 0.68
N ILE A 171 15.71 -13.86 0.84
CA ILE A 171 16.70 -12.77 0.87
C ILE A 171 17.72 -12.99 1.99
N PHE A 172 17.25 -13.30 3.20
CA PHE A 172 18.14 -13.58 4.33
C PHE A 172 19.09 -14.74 4.04
N LEU A 173 18.59 -15.84 3.46
CA LEU A 173 19.41 -16.99 3.09
C LEU A 173 20.47 -16.63 2.04
N HIS A 174 20.20 -15.72 1.09
CA HIS A 174 21.21 -15.29 0.12
C HIS A 174 22.32 -14.47 0.77
N VAL A 175 21.99 -13.62 1.74
CA VAL A 175 22.97 -12.84 2.51
C VAL A 175 23.80 -13.79 3.39
N ALA A 176 23.16 -14.71 4.11
CA ALA A 176 23.85 -15.71 4.91
C ALA A 176 24.76 -16.60 4.04
N MET A 177 24.29 -17.00 2.86
CA MET A 177 25.08 -17.77 1.89
C MET A 177 26.31 -16.98 1.43
N PHE A 178 26.18 -15.68 1.15
CA PHE A 178 27.31 -14.83 0.78
C PHE A 178 28.35 -14.73 1.92
N LEU A 179 27.91 -14.48 3.15
CA LEU A 179 28.79 -14.44 4.31
C LEU A 179 29.47 -15.79 4.58
N SER A 180 28.74 -16.90 4.40
CA SER A 180 29.30 -18.24 4.53
C SER A 180 30.33 -18.55 3.44
N SER A 181 30.09 -18.11 2.20
CA SER A 181 31.08 -18.18 1.11
C SER A 181 32.33 -17.36 1.43
N MET A 182 32.18 -16.18 2.04
CA MET A 182 33.29 -15.33 2.47
C MET A 182 34.15 -16.01 3.54
N VAL A 183 33.53 -16.69 4.52
CA VAL A 183 34.25 -17.48 5.53
C VAL A 183 34.95 -18.68 4.90
N CYS A 184 34.30 -19.41 3.98
CA CYS A 184 34.95 -20.53 3.28
C CYS A 184 36.09 -20.08 2.37
N ALA A 185 35.98 -18.90 1.75
CA ALA A 185 37.00 -18.31 0.91
C ALA A 185 38.27 -17.95 1.68
N PHE A 186 38.17 -17.69 2.98
CA PHE A 186 39.32 -17.37 3.83
C PHE A 186 40.37 -18.48 3.79
N GLY A 187 40.00 -19.71 4.16
CA GLY A 187 40.95 -20.83 4.17
C GLY A 187 41.41 -21.23 2.77
N VAL A 188 40.52 -21.18 1.78
CA VAL A 188 40.87 -21.42 0.37
C VAL A 188 41.92 -20.43 -0.15
N SER A 189 41.68 -19.13 0.07
CA SER A 189 42.59 -18.08 -0.41
C SER A 189 43.95 -18.14 0.27
N ASN A 190 43.98 -18.35 1.58
CA ASN A 190 45.23 -18.41 2.35
C ASN A 190 46.04 -19.67 2.01
N TYR A 191 45.38 -20.83 1.86
CA TYR A 191 46.04 -22.05 1.41
C TYR A 191 46.68 -21.91 0.03
N LEU A 192 45.92 -21.40 -0.95
CA LEU A 192 46.41 -21.25 -2.33
C LEU A 192 47.52 -20.19 -2.47
N MET A 193 47.59 -19.25 -1.54
CA MET A 193 48.69 -18.29 -1.45
C MET A 193 49.88 -18.78 -0.61
N GLY A 194 49.80 -19.97 0.00
CA GLY A 194 50.82 -20.48 0.90
C GLY A 194 50.96 -19.68 2.21
N LEU A 195 49.92 -18.92 2.58
CA LEU A 195 49.88 -18.17 3.84
C LEU A 195 49.50 -19.13 4.96
N THR A 196 50.33 -19.23 6.00
CA THR A 196 50.09 -20.09 7.14
C THR A 196 49.65 -19.28 8.36
N ILE A 197 48.92 -19.95 9.25
CA ILE A 197 48.51 -19.40 10.53
C ILE A 197 49.74 -19.33 11.43
N LYS A 198 50.02 -18.16 12.01
CA LYS A 198 51.17 -17.98 12.92
C LYS A 198 50.65 -17.75 14.33
N GLU A 199 51.10 -18.57 15.27
CA GLU A 199 50.81 -18.38 16.69
C GLU A 199 51.92 -17.55 17.35
N SER A 200 51.52 -16.52 18.09
CA SER A 200 52.36 -15.89 19.12
C SER A 200 51.64 -16.01 20.46
N ALA A 201 52.38 -16.04 21.58
CA ALA A 201 51.90 -16.46 22.90
C ALA A 201 50.41 -16.17 23.25
N ASN A 202 49.91 -14.96 22.96
CA ASN A 202 48.51 -14.58 23.21
C ASN A 202 47.71 -14.19 21.94
N PHE A 203 48.29 -14.29 20.74
CA PHE A 203 47.65 -13.83 19.51
C PHE A 203 47.79 -14.82 18.35
N LEU A 204 46.65 -15.10 17.70
CA LEU A 204 46.59 -15.82 16.43
C LEU A 204 46.75 -14.82 15.28
N HIS A 205 47.86 -14.89 14.56
CA HIS A 205 48.08 -14.06 13.37
C HIS A 205 47.57 -14.78 12.12
N LEU A 206 46.63 -14.13 11.45
CA LEU A 206 45.94 -14.63 10.26
C LEU A 206 46.30 -13.77 9.04
N PRO A 207 47.49 -13.96 8.43
CA PRO A 207 47.88 -13.19 7.26
C PRO A 207 46.92 -13.48 6.11
N THR A 208 46.26 -12.45 5.58
CA THR A 208 45.27 -12.60 4.50
C THR A 208 45.44 -11.49 3.49
N ASN A 209 45.52 -11.85 2.21
CA ASN A 209 45.44 -10.88 1.13
C ASN A 209 43.96 -10.57 0.84
N ILE A 210 43.51 -9.40 1.27
CA ILE A 210 42.11 -8.96 1.16
C ILE A 210 41.59 -9.01 -0.29
N LYS A 211 42.44 -8.69 -1.29
CA LYS A 211 42.05 -8.70 -2.70
C LYS A 211 41.75 -10.12 -3.19
N VAL A 212 42.66 -11.05 -2.89
CA VAL A 212 42.54 -12.46 -3.31
C VAL A 212 41.37 -13.13 -2.59
N TRP A 213 41.21 -12.86 -1.29
CA TRP A 213 40.06 -13.32 -0.51
C TRP A 213 38.72 -12.86 -1.08
N GLY A 214 38.62 -11.58 -1.50
CA GLY A 214 37.44 -11.05 -2.17
C GLY A 214 37.10 -11.78 -3.47
N VAL A 215 38.10 -12.07 -4.31
CA VAL A 215 37.91 -12.82 -5.56
C VAL A 215 37.39 -14.24 -5.29
N TYR A 216 38.00 -14.96 -4.36
CA TYR A 216 37.53 -16.32 -4.00
C TYR A 216 36.14 -16.31 -3.37
N THR A 217 35.78 -15.26 -2.62
CA THR A 217 34.41 -15.09 -2.09
C THR A 217 33.38 -15.07 -3.21
N ILE A 218 33.63 -14.30 -4.28
CA ILE A 218 32.72 -14.21 -5.43
C ILE A 218 32.64 -15.55 -6.18
N LEU A 219 33.78 -16.22 -6.40
CA LEU A 219 33.82 -17.51 -7.08
C LEU A 219 33.05 -18.59 -6.32
N ILE A 220 33.28 -18.69 -5.01
CA ILE A 220 32.59 -19.66 -4.14
C ILE A 220 31.09 -19.34 -4.08
N TYR A 221 30.72 -18.06 -3.96
CA TYR A 221 29.31 -17.66 -4.01
C TYR A 221 28.65 -18.05 -5.34
N GLY A 222 29.36 -17.91 -6.48
CA GLY A 222 28.91 -18.37 -7.78
C GLY A 222 28.64 -19.89 -7.83
N ILE A 223 29.50 -20.70 -7.21
CA ILE A 223 29.30 -22.15 -7.07
C ILE A 223 28.04 -22.45 -6.24
N CYS A 224 27.81 -21.72 -5.15
CA CYS A 224 26.60 -21.85 -4.34
C CYS A 224 25.33 -21.48 -5.13
N LEU A 225 25.38 -20.45 -5.97
CA LEU A 225 24.27 -20.09 -6.86
C LEU A 225 23.98 -21.17 -7.92
N LEU A 226 25.02 -21.84 -8.42
CA LEU A 226 24.87 -23.01 -9.30
C LEU A 226 24.19 -24.17 -8.57
N LEU A 227 24.63 -24.49 -7.35
CA LEU A 227 24.01 -25.54 -6.52
C LEU A 227 22.54 -25.22 -6.24
N LYS A 228 22.24 -23.98 -5.82
CA LYS A 228 20.86 -23.48 -5.65
C LYS A 228 20.01 -23.74 -6.88
N GLN A 229 20.51 -23.40 -8.07
CA GLN A 229 19.77 -23.57 -9.32
C GLN A 229 19.57 -25.05 -9.66
N GLY A 230 20.57 -25.90 -9.42
CA GLY A 230 20.47 -27.35 -9.58
C GLY A 230 19.41 -27.97 -8.66
N ILE A 231 19.39 -27.59 -7.37
CA ILE A 231 18.40 -28.06 -6.39
C ILE A 231 17.00 -27.59 -6.75
N TYR A 232 16.84 -26.34 -7.17
CA TYR A 232 15.56 -25.81 -7.62
C TYR A 232 14.99 -26.63 -8.80
N LEU A 233 15.81 -26.92 -9.82
CA LEU A 233 15.38 -27.72 -10.97
C LEU A 233 15.07 -29.17 -10.56
N TYR A 234 15.83 -29.73 -9.62
CA TYR A 234 15.55 -31.07 -9.08
C TYR A 234 14.20 -31.15 -8.39
N LEU A 235 13.91 -30.21 -7.49
CA LEU A 235 12.61 -30.16 -6.84
C LEU A 235 11.49 -29.90 -7.85
N GLN A 236 11.69 -28.99 -8.81
CA GLN A 236 10.71 -28.73 -9.86
C GLN A 236 10.42 -29.98 -10.72
N SER A 237 11.42 -30.80 -11.01
CA SER A 237 11.26 -32.04 -11.80
C SER A 237 10.34 -33.07 -11.12
N SER A 238 10.27 -33.06 -9.78
CA SER A 238 9.33 -33.91 -9.04
C SER A 238 7.88 -33.42 -9.13
N ILE A 239 7.68 -32.12 -9.38
CA ILE A 239 6.35 -31.50 -9.51
C ILE A 239 5.86 -31.58 -10.96
N GLN A 240 6.74 -31.27 -11.92
CA GLN A 240 6.44 -31.26 -13.36
C GLN A 240 7.15 -32.42 -14.05
N LYS A 241 6.42 -33.53 -14.26
CA LYS A 241 6.96 -34.80 -14.78
C LYS A 241 7.56 -34.70 -16.19
N GLU A 242 7.14 -33.71 -16.98
CA GLU A 242 7.65 -33.46 -18.34
C GLU A 242 8.63 -32.28 -18.36
N MET A 243 9.93 -32.57 -18.22
CA MET A 243 11.01 -31.63 -18.50
C MET A 243 11.67 -31.94 -19.84
N SER A 244 12.04 -30.89 -20.57
CA SER A 244 12.81 -31.02 -21.82
C SER A 244 14.17 -31.70 -21.57
N LYS A 245 14.71 -32.40 -22.58
CA LYS A 245 16.02 -33.06 -22.49
C LYS A 245 17.14 -32.09 -22.09
N SER A 246 17.12 -30.87 -22.64
CA SER A 246 18.09 -29.81 -22.30
C SER A 246 18.00 -29.40 -20.82
N ALA A 247 16.79 -29.33 -20.26
CA ALA A 247 16.60 -28.93 -18.87
C ALA A 247 17.09 -30.00 -17.89
N LYS A 248 16.87 -31.30 -18.21
CA LYS A 248 17.41 -32.42 -17.42
C LYS A 248 18.94 -32.45 -17.44
N LEU A 249 19.56 -32.22 -18.60
CA LEU A 249 21.02 -32.14 -18.72
C LEU A 249 21.57 -30.97 -17.90
N GLY A 250 20.97 -29.79 -18.01
CA GLY A 250 21.35 -28.61 -17.22
C GLY A 250 21.23 -28.84 -15.71
N GLN A 251 20.17 -29.50 -15.26
CA GLN A 251 19.98 -29.89 -13.86
C GLN A 251 21.11 -30.79 -13.35
N SER A 252 21.40 -31.89 -14.06
CA SER A 252 22.46 -32.83 -13.67
C SER A 252 23.83 -32.15 -13.66
N PHE A 253 24.13 -31.33 -14.66
CA PHE A 253 25.38 -30.56 -14.72
C PHE A 253 25.51 -29.64 -13.50
N MET A 254 24.49 -28.80 -13.23
CA MET A 254 24.52 -27.84 -12.13
C MET A 254 24.69 -28.52 -10.76
N LEU A 255 24.02 -29.65 -10.53
CA LEU A 255 24.15 -30.42 -9.29
C LEU A 255 25.53 -31.07 -9.14
N ILE A 256 25.94 -31.87 -10.12
CA ILE A 256 27.19 -32.64 -10.03
C ILE A 256 28.39 -31.70 -9.95
N PHE A 257 28.44 -30.71 -10.84
CA PHE A 257 29.54 -29.75 -10.89
C PHE A 257 29.66 -28.99 -9.57
N SER A 258 28.56 -28.43 -9.06
CA SER A 258 28.61 -27.68 -7.81
C SER A 258 28.97 -28.54 -6.60
N LEU A 259 28.52 -29.80 -6.53
CA LEU A 259 28.91 -30.73 -5.46
C LEU A 259 30.40 -31.06 -5.48
N ILE A 260 30.99 -31.26 -6.66
CA ILE A 260 32.44 -31.47 -6.81
C ILE A 260 33.22 -30.27 -6.26
N PHE A 261 32.81 -29.06 -6.59
CA PHE A 261 33.47 -27.84 -6.11
C PHE A 261 33.28 -27.62 -4.60
N VAL A 262 32.09 -27.88 -4.06
CA VAL A 262 31.85 -27.80 -2.61
C VAL A 262 32.72 -28.80 -1.86
N LEU A 263 32.88 -30.02 -2.39
CA LEU A 263 33.80 -31.01 -1.83
C LEU A 263 35.26 -30.54 -1.91
N GLY A 264 35.67 -29.96 -3.04
CA GLY A 264 37.00 -29.37 -3.20
C GLY A 264 37.28 -28.26 -2.18
N ILE A 265 36.32 -27.36 -1.96
CA ILE A 265 36.42 -26.29 -0.94
C ILE A 265 36.56 -26.88 0.46
N TYR A 266 35.80 -27.92 0.78
CA TYR A 266 35.94 -28.64 2.05
C TYR A 266 37.36 -29.21 2.22
N VAL A 267 37.88 -29.92 1.21
CA VAL A 267 39.22 -30.52 1.26
C VAL A 267 40.31 -29.46 1.41
N VAL A 268 40.23 -28.35 0.69
CA VAL A 268 41.21 -27.26 0.80
C VAL A 268 41.18 -26.63 2.19
N ASN A 269 39.99 -26.35 2.72
CA ASN A 269 39.86 -25.83 4.08
C ASN A 269 40.38 -26.83 5.12
N LEU A 270 40.12 -28.12 4.93
CA LEU A 270 40.64 -29.18 5.80
C LEU A 270 42.16 -29.15 5.87
N VAL A 271 42.84 -29.15 4.71
CA VAL A 271 44.30 -29.11 4.65
C VAL A 271 44.83 -27.81 5.27
N TYR A 272 44.17 -26.67 5.02
CA TYR A 272 44.56 -25.39 5.60
C TYR A 272 44.52 -25.40 7.13
N TYR A 273 43.42 -25.88 7.73
CA TYR A 273 43.25 -25.90 9.18
C TYR A 273 44.00 -27.05 9.87
N MET A 274 44.42 -28.09 9.13
CA MET A 274 45.32 -29.11 9.67
C MET A 274 46.69 -28.55 10.07
N ASN A 275 47.12 -27.44 9.46
CA ASN A 275 48.36 -26.75 9.85
C ASN A 275 48.29 -26.08 11.24
N LEU A 276 47.11 -26.05 11.87
CA LEU A 276 46.88 -25.50 13.21
C LEU A 276 46.99 -26.65 14.24
N ASN A 277 48.12 -26.71 14.97
CA ASN A 277 48.34 -27.55 16.15
C ASN A 277 48.29 -29.08 15.98
N ASP A 278 48.49 -29.64 14.77
CA ASP A 278 48.41 -31.09 14.48
C ASP A 278 47.10 -31.76 14.93
N PHE A 279 46.08 -30.98 15.28
CA PHE A 279 44.84 -31.47 15.85
C PHE A 279 43.84 -31.75 14.73
N MET A 280 44.05 -32.86 14.02
CA MET A 280 43.27 -33.29 12.86
C MET A 280 41.74 -33.24 13.11
N THR A 281 41.29 -33.57 14.32
CA THR A 281 39.88 -33.51 14.73
C THR A 281 39.30 -32.10 14.62
N PHE A 282 40.04 -31.06 15.04
CA PHE A 282 39.59 -29.67 14.94
C PHE A 282 39.46 -29.24 13.47
N ALA A 283 40.45 -29.57 12.64
CA ALA A 283 40.44 -29.26 11.22
C ALA A 283 39.25 -29.90 10.48
N ILE A 284 38.89 -31.14 10.83
CA ILE A 284 37.71 -31.83 10.29
C ILE A 284 36.43 -31.08 10.67
N PHE A 285 36.24 -30.79 11.97
CA PHE A 285 35.00 -30.15 12.43
C PHE A 285 34.84 -28.73 11.90
N ILE A 286 35.90 -27.90 11.93
CA ILE A 286 35.80 -26.50 11.52
C ILE A 286 35.56 -26.38 10.00
N SER A 287 36.21 -27.24 9.20
CA SER A 287 36.04 -27.26 7.76
C SER A 287 34.65 -27.74 7.38
N PHE A 288 34.18 -28.83 8.01
CA PHE A 288 32.84 -29.35 7.79
C PHE A 288 31.77 -28.36 8.25
N PHE A 289 31.97 -27.67 9.37
CA PHE A 289 31.05 -26.64 9.86
C PHE A 289 30.88 -25.53 8.82
N PHE A 290 31.98 -24.96 8.31
CA PHE A 290 31.89 -23.87 7.34
C PHE A 290 31.37 -24.33 5.97
N SER A 291 31.95 -25.38 5.37
CA SER A 291 31.52 -25.84 4.04
C SER A 291 30.14 -26.50 4.07
N GLY A 292 29.79 -27.17 5.17
CA GLY A 292 28.49 -27.81 5.39
C GLY A 292 27.38 -26.78 5.56
N ILE A 293 27.57 -25.75 6.39
CA ILE A 293 26.61 -24.64 6.50
C ILE A 293 26.44 -23.96 5.13
N MET A 294 27.52 -23.70 4.41
CA MET A 294 27.47 -23.11 3.08
C MET A 294 26.62 -23.95 2.11
N ALA A 295 26.84 -25.27 2.10
CA ALA A 295 26.07 -26.19 1.25
C ALA A 295 24.58 -26.24 1.64
N VAL A 296 24.28 -26.31 2.94
CA VAL A 296 22.90 -26.29 3.45
C VAL A 296 22.20 -24.98 3.05
N LEU A 297 22.86 -23.83 3.18
CA LEU A 297 22.31 -22.53 2.78
C LEU A 297 21.99 -22.48 1.28
N ALA A 298 22.86 -23.04 0.43
CA ALA A 298 22.61 -23.13 -1.01
C ALA A 298 21.42 -24.05 -1.35
N ILE A 299 21.32 -25.21 -0.68
CA ILE A 299 20.19 -26.15 -0.82
C ILE A 299 18.89 -25.48 -0.36
N SER A 300 18.89 -24.83 0.81
CA SER A 300 17.75 -24.07 1.32
C SER A 300 17.33 -22.97 0.34
N CYS A 301 18.26 -22.21 -0.23
CA CYS A 301 17.93 -21.21 -1.25
C CYS A 301 17.19 -21.83 -2.46
N GLY A 302 17.57 -23.03 -2.88
CA GLY A 302 16.91 -23.77 -3.96
C GLY A 302 15.49 -24.21 -3.57
N TYR A 303 15.32 -24.72 -2.35
CA TYR A 303 14.03 -25.10 -1.77
C TYR A 303 13.04 -23.93 -1.69
N PHE A 304 13.45 -22.80 -1.08
CA PHE A 304 12.62 -21.60 -0.96
C PHE A 304 12.26 -21.02 -2.34
N LYS A 305 13.13 -21.13 -3.34
CA LYS A 305 12.81 -20.75 -4.73
C LYS A 305 11.70 -21.64 -5.32
N CYS A 306 11.74 -22.95 -5.07
CA CYS A 306 10.74 -23.90 -5.57
C CYS A 306 9.37 -23.64 -4.94
N ASN A 307 9.29 -23.57 -3.61
CA ASN A 307 8.05 -23.27 -2.88
C ASN A 307 7.45 -21.93 -3.32
N GLY A 308 8.29 -20.90 -3.51
CA GLY A 308 7.84 -19.60 -3.98
C GLY A 308 7.15 -19.66 -5.35
N MET A 309 7.68 -20.48 -6.28
CA MET A 309 7.04 -20.70 -7.57
C MET A 309 5.69 -21.40 -7.43
N GLU A 310 5.61 -22.48 -6.67
CA GLU A 310 4.40 -23.27 -6.48
C GLU A 310 3.26 -22.44 -5.85
N TRP A 311 3.58 -21.67 -4.81
CA TRP A 311 2.61 -20.79 -4.16
C TRP A 311 2.18 -19.64 -5.07
N THR A 312 3.08 -19.12 -5.92
CA THR A 312 2.72 -18.11 -6.92
C THR A 312 1.75 -18.67 -7.96
N MET A 313 2.00 -19.88 -8.47
CA MET A 313 1.08 -20.54 -9.40
C MET A 313 -0.28 -20.82 -8.77
N THR A 314 -0.30 -21.19 -7.50
CA THR A 314 -1.55 -21.42 -6.75
C THR A 314 -2.30 -20.11 -6.48
N LEU A 315 -1.58 -19.05 -6.10
CA LEU A 315 -2.16 -17.72 -5.91
C LEU A 315 -2.80 -17.20 -7.20
N ASP A 316 -2.13 -17.37 -8.35
CA ASP A 316 -2.67 -17.00 -9.65
C ASP A 316 -4.04 -17.69 -9.91
N LYS A 317 -4.21 -18.96 -9.53
CA LYS A 317 -5.51 -19.65 -9.70
C LYS A 317 -6.63 -19.00 -8.87
N TYR A 318 -6.33 -18.45 -7.70
CA TYR A 318 -7.31 -17.80 -6.84
C TYR A 318 -7.57 -16.35 -7.23
N GLU A 319 -6.54 -15.59 -7.60
CA GLU A 319 -6.68 -14.19 -8.00
C GLU A 319 -7.37 -14.03 -9.37
N TYR A 320 -7.26 -15.03 -10.24
CA TYR A 320 -7.72 -14.98 -11.63
C TYR A 320 -8.75 -16.08 -11.93
N ARG A 321 -9.72 -16.26 -11.04
CA ARG A 321 -10.88 -17.10 -11.35
C ARG A 321 -11.73 -16.46 -12.46
N GLU A 322 -12.26 -17.30 -13.34
CA GLU A 322 -13.06 -16.88 -14.49
C GLU A 322 -14.38 -16.19 -14.08
N ASP A 323 -15.03 -16.71 -13.03
CA ASP A 323 -16.25 -16.12 -12.46
C ASP A 323 -16.02 -14.71 -11.92
N PHE A 324 -14.88 -14.50 -11.23
CA PHE A 324 -14.50 -13.18 -10.74
C PHE A 324 -14.17 -12.21 -11.87
N GLU A 325 -13.45 -12.66 -12.91
CA GLU A 325 -13.12 -11.81 -14.07
C GLU A 325 -14.40 -11.34 -14.79
N SER A 326 -15.42 -12.20 -14.89
CA SER A 326 -16.74 -11.82 -15.42
C SER A 326 -17.38 -10.71 -14.58
N VAL A 327 -17.41 -10.85 -13.25
CA VAL A 327 -17.91 -9.81 -12.34
C VAL A 327 -17.14 -8.51 -12.50
N ILE A 328 -15.81 -8.56 -12.58
CA ILE A 328 -14.95 -7.38 -12.76
C ILE A 328 -15.20 -6.69 -14.10
N LYS A 329 -15.45 -7.43 -15.20
CA LYS A 329 -15.81 -6.83 -16.50
C LYS A 329 -17.13 -6.07 -16.42
N SER A 330 -18.15 -6.66 -15.82
CA SER A 330 -19.43 -5.97 -15.58
C SER A 330 -19.26 -4.75 -14.67
N TYR A 331 -18.37 -4.84 -13.69
CA TYR A 331 -18.01 -3.74 -12.81
C TYR A 331 -17.34 -2.58 -13.56
N ARG A 332 -16.47 -2.85 -14.54
CA ARG A 332 -15.88 -1.80 -15.41
C ARG A 332 -16.95 -1.08 -16.23
N GLN A 333 -17.87 -1.82 -16.84
CA GLN A 333 -18.97 -1.23 -17.61
C GLN A 333 -19.87 -0.37 -16.71
N TRP A 334 -20.12 -0.80 -15.48
CA TRP A 334 -20.84 0.00 -14.50
C TRP A 334 -20.11 1.31 -14.17
N ILE A 335 -18.78 1.26 -13.93
CA ILE A 335 -17.96 2.46 -13.68
C ILE A 335 -18.06 3.44 -14.87
N GLU A 336 -17.96 2.96 -16.11
CA GLU A 336 -18.09 3.81 -17.30
C GLU A 336 -19.45 4.52 -17.37
N ARG A 337 -20.55 3.78 -17.16
CA ARG A 337 -21.90 4.38 -17.11
C ARG A 337 -22.06 5.35 -15.94
N TYR A 338 -21.45 5.06 -14.79
CA TYR A 338 -21.43 5.95 -13.64
C TYR A 338 -20.71 7.27 -13.97
N ILE A 339 -19.54 7.21 -14.60
CA ILE A 339 -18.78 8.38 -15.05
C ILE A 339 -19.62 9.23 -16.01
N ASN A 340 -20.30 8.59 -16.97
CA ASN A 340 -21.20 9.28 -17.91
C ASN A 340 -22.45 9.86 -17.25
N SER A 341 -22.80 9.44 -16.04
CA SER A 341 -23.90 10.05 -15.26
C SER A 341 -23.50 11.32 -14.49
N LEU A 342 -22.20 11.64 -14.40
CA LEU A 342 -21.69 12.79 -13.64
C LEU A 342 -22.18 14.13 -14.24
N SER A 343 -22.49 15.12 -13.40
CA SER A 343 -22.91 16.45 -13.87
C SER A 343 -21.74 17.22 -14.49
N ASN A 344 -22.03 18.15 -15.41
CA ASN A 344 -21.00 19.00 -16.02
C ASN A 344 -20.25 19.83 -14.98
N SER A 345 -20.90 20.25 -13.90
CA SER A 345 -20.26 20.93 -12.77
C SER A 345 -19.21 20.05 -12.07
N LYS A 346 -19.49 18.76 -11.86
CA LYS A 346 -18.52 17.81 -11.30
C LYS A 346 -17.37 17.56 -12.26
N LEU A 347 -17.65 17.42 -13.55
CA LEU A 347 -16.61 17.24 -14.57
C LEU A 347 -15.69 18.46 -14.65
N GLN A 348 -16.24 19.67 -14.57
CA GLN A 348 -15.44 20.90 -14.53
C GLN A 348 -14.56 20.95 -13.28
N TYR A 349 -15.11 20.63 -12.10
CA TYR A 349 -14.33 20.54 -10.87
C TYR A 349 -13.16 19.54 -10.98
N ILE A 350 -13.37 18.39 -11.66
CA ILE A 350 -12.31 17.40 -11.89
C ILE A 350 -11.22 17.97 -12.80
N ARG A 351 -11.59 18.69 -13.87
CA ARG A 351 -10.63 19.38 -14.76
C ARG A 351 -9.82 20.42 -14.01
N ASP A 352 -10.47 21.25 -13.20
CA ASP A 352 -9.81 22.29 -12.40
C ASP A 352 -8.86 21.67 -11.35
N LYS A 353 -9.29 20.58 -10.70
CA LYS A 353 -8.45 19.81 -9.77
C LYS A 353 -7.23 19.20 -10.49
N MET A 354 -7.43 18.60 -11.67
CA MET A 354 -6.35 18.03 -12.46
C MET A 354 -5.32 19.10 -12.84
N PHE A 355 -5.74 20.29 -13.24
CA PHE A 355 -4.85 21.41 -13.53
C PHE A 355 -4.00 21.81 -12.30
N ASN A 356 -4.63 21.95 -11.13
CA ASN A 356 -3.90 22.23 -9.88
C ASN A 356 -2.89 21.14 -9.52
N LEU A 357 -3.25 19.87 -9.71
CA LEU A 357 -2.34 18.74 -9.50
C LEU A 357 -1.17 18.75 -10.50
N GLN A 358 -1.41 19.13 -11.76
CA GLN A 358 -0.34 19.29 -12.76
C GLN A 358 0.65 20.38 -12.35
N LEU A 359 0.17 21.54 -11.90
CA LEU A 359 1.03 22.61 -11.36
C LEU A 359 1.84 22.13 -10.15
N LYS A 360 1.20 21.41 -9.22
CA LYS A 360 1.88 20.81 -8.07
C LYS A 360 2.96 19.82 -8.53
N SER A 361 2.66 18.92 -9.47
CA SER A 361 3.62 17.95 -10.01
C SER A 361 4.82 18.64 -10.68
N VAL A 362 4.61 19.75 -11.37
CA VAL A 362 5.71 20.55 -11.93
C VAL A 362 6.58 21.12 -10.81
N GLY A 363 5.98 21.70 -9.78
CA GLY A 363 6.71 22.20 -8.60
C GLY A 363 7.53 21.13 -7.90
N GLU A 364 6.92 19.97 -7.62
CA GLU A 364 7.58 18.81 -7.01
C GLU A 364 8.73 18.26 -7.89
N THR A 365 8.57 18.30 -9.21
CA THR A 365 9.64 17.91 -10.16
C THR A 365 10.80 18.91 -10.13
N ILE A 366 10.51 20.22 -10.10
CA ILE A 366 11.53 21.26 -10.01
C ILE A 366 12.31 21.14 -8.69
N VAL A 367 11.62 20.93 -7.57
CA VAL A 367 12.26 20.71 -6.26
C VAL A 367 13.22 19.52 -6.33
N GLY A 368 12.77 18.36 -6.83
CA GLY A 368 13.63 17.18 -6.95
C GLY A 368 14.85 17.37 -7.87
N ILE A 369 14.74 18.18 -8.92
CA ILE A 369 15.87 18.54 -9.78
C ILE A 369 16.84 19.48 -9.07
N LEU A 370 16.33 20.45 -8.30
CA LEU A 370 17.15 21.41 -7.57
C LEU A 370 17.85 20.80 -6.34
N THR A 371 17.28 19.75 -5.74
CA THR A 371 17.91 19.03 -4.63
C THR A 371 18.98 18.03 -5.10
N ALA A 372 18.88 17.52 -6.33
CA ALA A 372 19.81 16.52 -6.87
C ALA A 372 21.31 16.88 -6.80
N PRO A 373 21.76 18.13 -7.07
CA PRO A 373 23.17 18.51 -6.91
C PRO A 373 23.68 18.39 -5.46
N PHE A 374 22.83 18.70 -4.48
CA PHE A 374 23.20 18.61 -3.07
C PHE A 374 23.35 17.15 -2.64
N LEU A 375 22.45 16.28 -3.14
CA LEU A 375 22.52 14.83 -2.93
C LEU A 375 23.79 14.23 -3.59
N ALA A 376 24.16 14.74 -4.75
CA ALA A 376 25.32 14.28 -5.52
C ALA A 376 26.69 14.78 -5.01
N TYR A 377 26.72 15.65 -3.99
CA TYR A 377 27.95 16.32 -3.55
C TYR A 377 29.02 15.35 -3.04
N GLY A 378 28.66 14.42 -2.15
CA GLY A 378 29.60 13.44 -1.60
C GLY A 378 30.16 12.51 -2.69
N VAL A 379 29.29 12.03 -3.59
CA VAL A 379 29.68 11.24 -4.77
C VAL A 379 30.68 11.98 -5.65
N SER A 380 30.40 13.25 -5.95
CA SER A 380 31.26 14.08 -6.79
C SER A 380 32.67 14.20 -6.22
N ASN A 381 32.79 14.49 -4.92
CA ASN A 381 34.08 14.62 -4.27
C ASN A 381 34.84 13.29 -4.20
N THR A 382 34.14 12.19 -3.91
CA THR A 382 34.76 10.85 -3.92
C THR A 382 35.33 10.51 -5.30
N LEU A 383 34.57 10.73 -6.37
CA LEU A 383 35.03 10.50 -7.75
C LEU A 383 36.21 11.41 -8.12
N ALA A 384 36.14 12.68 -7.71
CA ALA A 384 37.20 13.65 -7.95
C ALA A 384 38.51 13.30 -7.23
N MET A 385 38.45 12.64 -6.08
CA MET A 385 39.64 12.09 -5.41
C MET A 385 40.19 10.85 -6.13
N CYS A 386 39.33 10.00 -6.70
CA CYS A 386 39.75 8.84 -7.48
C CYS A 386 40.37 9.22 -8.84
N PHE A 387 39.91 10.31 -9.45
CA PHE A 387 40.39 10.80 -10.75
C PHE A 387 40.77 12.28 -10.69
N PRO A 388 41.87 12.64 -9.99
CA PRO A 388 42.24 14.04 -9.76
C PRO A 388 42.49 14.83 -11.04
N GLU A 389 43.03 14.16 -12.07
CA GLU A 389 43.36 14.75 -13.37
C GLU A 389 42.10 15.20 -14.14
N ALA A 390 40.96 14.55 -13.92
CA ALA A 390 39.68 14.87 -14.54
C ALA A 390 38.79 15.75 -13.64
N ALA A 391 39.17 15.96 -12.38
CA ALA A 391 38.32 16.61 -11.38
C ALA A 391 38.07 18.10 -11.65
N GLY A 392 39.04 18.82 -12.21
CA GLY A 392 38.91 20.25 -12.52
C GLY A 392 38.44 21.08 -11.31
N TRP A 393 39.13 20.93 -10.17
CA TRP A 393 38.71 21.48 -8.87
C TRP A 393 38.45 23.00 -8.91
N VAL A 394 37.28 23.39 -8.42
CA VAL A 394 36.90 24.78 -8.16
C VAL A 394 36.64 24.93 -6.66
N ARG A 395 37.05 26.07 -6.08
CA ARG A 395 36.73 26.41 -4.70
C ARG A 395 35.76 27.56 -4.66
N ILE A 396 34.62 27.36 -4.01
CA ILE A 396 33.61 28.41 -3.76
C ILE A 396 33.34 28.42 -2.26
N SER A 397 33.58 29.57 -1.60
CA SER A 397 33.31 29.75 -0.17
C SER A 397 33.90 28.67 0.74
N GLY A 398 35.12 28.18 0.42
CA GLY A 398 35.83 27.16 1.20
C GLY A 398 35.51 25.71 0.82
N LEU A 399 34.39 25.45 0.12
CA LEU A 399 34.04 24.12 -0.37
C LEU A 399 34.80 23.80 -1.66
N ARG A 400 35.44 22.63 -1.72
CA ARG A 400 35.98 22.07 -2.96
C ARG A 400 34.85 21.40 -3.73
N ILE A 401 34.76 21.70 -5.01
CA ILE A 401 33.74 21.17 -5.91
C ILE A 401 34.46 20.71 -7.18
N SER A 402 34.11 19.53 -7.67
CA SER A 402 34.42 19.12 -9.05
C SER A 402 33.20 19.37 -9.94
N PRO A 403 33.19 20.40 -10.80
CA PRO A 403 32.03 20.69 -11.65
C PRO A 403 31.69 19.53 -12.60
N VAL A 404 32.71 18.85 -13.12
CA VAL A 404 32.56 17.72 -14.04
C VAL A 404 31.84 16.56 -13.35
N PHE A 405 32.38 16.09 -12.21
CA PHE A 405 31.79 14.97 -11.48
C PHE A 405 30.49 15.35 -10.78
N LEU A 406 30.32 16.61 -10.36
CA LEU A 406 29.06 17.07 -9.77
C LEU A 406 27.94 17.04 -10.79
N THR A 407 28.18 17.52 -12.01
CA THR A 407 27.20 17.48 -13.09
C THR A 407 26.80 16.04 -13.41
N LEU A 408 27.80 15.15 -13.57
CA LEU A 408 27.56 13.75 -13.92
C LEU A 408 26.81 12.99 -12.83
N ALA A 409 27.21 13.17 -11.57
CA ALA A 409 26.52 12.57 -10.42
C ALA A 409 25.10 13.15 -10.25
N THR A 410 24.89 14.44 -10.49
CA THR A 410 23.56 15.06 -10.48
C THR A 410 22.62 14.41 -11.48
N PHE A 411 23.07 14.19 -12.72
CA PHE A 411 22.24 13.53 -13.73
C PHE A 411 21.87 12.09 -13.35
N LEU A 412 22.79 11.35 -12.70
CA LEU A 412 22.48 10.02 -12.17
C LEU A 412 21.41 10.07 -11.08
N ILE A 413 21.49 11.04 -10.17
CA ILE A 413 20.47 11.22 -9.11
C ILE A 413 19.11 11.62 -9.70
N ILE A 414 19.08 12.52 -10.69
CA ILE A 414 17.85 12.87 -11.41
C ILE A 414 17.26 11.64 -12.09
N PHE A 415 18.10 10.78 -12.68
CA PHE A 415 17.64 9.53 -13.30
C PHE A 415 17.09 8.54 -12.26
N ALA A 416 17.72 8.42 -11.09
CA ALA A 416 17.21 7.62 -9.98
C ALA A 416 15.89 8.17 -9.43
N PHE A 417 15.76 9.50 -9.32
CA PHE A 417 14.55 10.21 -8.90
C PHE A 417 13.36 9.81 -9.79
N PHE A 418 13.47 9.97 -11.11
CA PHE A 418 12.38 9.60 -12.02
C PHE A 418 12.10 8.09 -12.03
N SER A 419 13.13 7.26 -11.85
CA SER A 419 12.97 5.81 -11.77
C SER A 419 12.19 5.39 -10.50
N PHE A 420 12.45 5.98 -9.34
CA PHE A 420 11.64 5.77 -8.13
C PHE A 420 10.21 6.27 -8.30
N VAL A 421 10.04 7.47 -8.85
CA VAL A 421 8.70 8.03 -9.10
C VAL A 421 7.87 7.08 -9.96
N ASN A 422 8.46 6.51 -11.02
CA ASN A 422 7.77 5.53 -11.86
C ASN A 422 7.44 4.24 -11.10
N ALA A 423 8.41 3.70 -10.33
CA ALA A 423 8.19 2.49 -9.55
C ALA A 423 7.06 2.65 -8.51
N PHE A 424 7.04 3.77 -7.80
CA PHE A 424 5.99 4.09 -6.82
C PHE A 424 4.64 4.37 -7.48
N LEU A 425 4.62 5.05 -8.63
CA LEU A 425 3.41 5.26 -9.42
C LEU A 425 2.80 3.93 -9.88
N CYS A 426 3.59 3.02 -10.46
CA CYS A 426 3.13 1.68 -10.85
C CYS A 426 2.57 0.90 -9.64
N THR A 427 3.20 1.05 -8.47
CA THR A 427 2.72 0.42 -7.22
C THR A 427 1.34 0.96 -6.82
N LYS A 428 1.15 2.28 -6.86
CA LYS A 428 -0.14 2.93 -6.56
C LYS A 428 -1.22 2.54 -7.56
N LYS A 429 -0.90 2.42 -8.86
CA LYS A 429 -1.83 1.92 -9.90
C LYS A 429 -2.32 0.50 -9.60
N VAL A 430 -1.41 -0.40 -9.22
CA VAL A 430 -1.78 -1.77 -8.82
C VAL A 430 -2.64 -1.75 -7.56
N GLN A 431 -2.27 -0.97 -6.54
CA GLN A 431 -3.04 -0.85 -5.30
C GLN A 431 -4.45 -0.31 -5.53
N GLY A 432 -4.60 0.80 -6.28
CA GLY A 432 -5.90 1.37 -6.61
C GLY A 432 -6.82 0.35 -7.29
N SER A 433 -6.31 -0.37 -8.28
CA SER A 433 -7.08 -1.45 -8.91
C SER A 433 -7.41 -2.61 -7.97
N GLN A 434 -6.55 -2.95 -7.01
CA GLN A 434 -6.84 -4.02 -6.05
C GLN A 434 -7.90 -3.60 -5.04
N VAL A 435 -7.92 -2.33 -4.61
CA VAL A 435 -8.96 -1.82 -3.72
C VAL A 435 -10.33 -1.90 -4.39
N ILE A 436 -10.45 -1.51 -5.66
CA ILE A 436 -11.73 -1.65 -6.39
C ILE A 436 -12.17 -3.13 -6.46
N LYS A 437 -11.22 -4.05 -6.62
CA LYS A 437 -11.52 -5.49 -6.63
C LYS A 437 -11.92 -6.03 -5.27
N GLN A 438 -11.41 -5.48 -4.17
CA GLN A 438 -11.61 -6.01 -2.82
C GLN A 438 -12.77 -5.31 -2.10
N ASP A 439 -12.70 -3.99 -2.02
CA ASP A 439 -13.59 -3.15 -1.23
C ASP A 439 -14.70 -2.51 -2.09
N GLY A 440 -14.56 -2.58 -3.41
CA GLY A 440 -15.47 -1.97 -4.36
C GLY A 440 -15.13 -0.53 -4.70
N PHE A 441 -15.92 0.05 -5.60
CA PHE A 441 -15.80 1.43 -6.03
C PHE A 441 -16.66 2.33 -5.15
N SER A 442 -15.95 3.09 -4.33
CA SER A 442 -16.49 4.17 -3.50
C SER A 442 -16.50 5.49 -4.28
N ASP A 443 -15.33 5.92 -4.72
CA ASP A 443 -15.09 7.15 -5.47
C ASP A 443 -13.82 7.04 -6.34
N TYR A 444 -13.82 7.72 -7.49
CA TYR A 444 -12.68 7.78 -8.40
C TYR A 444 -11.47 8.47 -7.77
N GLN A 445 -11.67 9.35 -6.79
CA GLN A 445 -10.58 10.10 -6.15
C GLN A 445 -9.67 9.22 -5.29
N HIS A 446 -10.17 8.12 -4.75
CA HIS A 446 -9.43 7.26 -3.83
C HIS A 446 -8.71 6.11 -4.53
N HIS A 447 -9.33 5.54 -5.57
CA HIS A 447 -8.85 4.29 -6.16
C HIS A 447 -8.63 4.36 -7.68
N GLY A 448 -8.96 5.50 -8.31
CA GLY A 448 -9.04 5.64 -9.76
C GLY A 448 -10.25 4.92 -10.35
N VAL A 449 -10.32 4.87 -11.68
CA VAL A 449 -11.45 4.27 -12.42
C VAL A 449 -11.06 3.04 -13.23
N THR A 450 -9.79 2.65 -13.18
CA THR A 450 -9.24 1.60 -14.03
C THR A 450 -8.91 0.36 -13.22
N ILE A 451 -9.57 -0.74 -13.59
CA ILE A 451 -9.35 -2.05 -12.99
C ILE A 451 -8.41 -2.82 -13.92
N TYR A 452 -7.20 -3.12 -13.46
CA TYR A 452 -6.21 -3.86 -14.23
C TYR A 452 -6.51 -5.36 -14.17
N GLY A 453 -6.55 -6.03 -15.34
CA GLY A 453 -6.55 -7.49 -15.44
C GLY A 453 -5.16 -8.08 -15.14
N LEU A 454 -5.03 -9.41 -15.22
CA LEU A 454 -3.77 -10.15 -15.00
C LEU A 454 -2.59 -9.56 -15.76
N GLU A 455 -2.74 -9.40 -17.07
CA GLU A 455 -1.67 -8.96 -17.95
C GLU A 455 -1.28 -7.51 -17.66
N GLY A 456 -2.26 -6.65 -17.35
CA GLY A 456 -2.02 -5.27 -16.93
C GLY A 456 -1.24 -5.19 -15.62
N VAL A 457 -1.62 -5.98 -14.61
CA VAL A 457 -0.90 -6.05 -13.34
C VAL A 457 0.51 -6.63 -13.52
N ARG A 458 0.68 -7.67 -14.35
CA ARG A 458 2.00 -8.26 -14.66
C ARG A 458 2.91 -7.26 -15.37
N ARG A 459 2.40 -6.52 -16.35
CA ARG A 459 3.13 -5.45 -17.05
C ARG A 459 3.57 -4.35 -16.08
N LEU A 460 2.66 -3.85 -15.25
CA LEU A 460 2.97 -2.83 -14.24
C LEU A 460 3.98 -3.32 -13.21
N ASN A 461 3.88 -4.58 -12.75
CA ASN A 461 4.86 -5.16 -11.83
C ASN A 461 6.24 -5.33 -12.48
N SER A 462 6.31 -5.73 -13.75
CA SER A 462 7.57 -5.80 -14.50
C SER A 462 8.24 -4.43 -14.62
N GLU A 463 7.46 -3.40 -14.98
CA GLU A 463 7.94 -2.03 -15.10
C GLU A 463 8.37 -1.44 -13.76
N LYS A 464 7.58 -1.68 -12.69
CA LYS A 464 7.94 -1.35 -11.31
C LYS A 464 9.28 -1.97 -10.94
N ASN A 465 9.44 -3.28 -11.14
CA ASN A 465 10.65 -4.00 -10.76
C ASN A 465 11.87 -3.51 -11.52
N ARG A 466 11.73 -3.25 -12.83
CA ARG A 466 12.81 -2.67 -13.64
C ARG A 466 13.22 -1.29 -13.13
N SER A 467 12.25 -0.40 -12.92
CA SER A 467 12.52 0.97 -12.47
C SER A 467 13.12 0.99 -11.05
N MET A 468 12.61 0.13 -10.16
CA MET A 468 13.13 -0.03 -8.81
C MET A 468 14.57 -0.58 -8.82
N ALA A 469 14.87 -1.57 -9.66
CA ALA A 469 16.22 -2.13 -9.76
C ALA A 469 17.24 -1.09 -10.22
N ILE A 470 16.89 -0.27 -11.22
CA ILE A 470 17.73 0.83 -11.70
C ILE A 470 17.95 1.86 -10.59
N ALA A 471 16.87 2.32 -9.95
CA ALA A 471 16.95 3.33 -8.90
C ALA A 471 17.77 2.85 -7.70
N CYS A 472 17.51 1.63 -7.20
CA CYS A 472 18.27 1.05 -6.09
C CYS A 472 19.74 0.83 -6.44
N ALA A 473 20.08 0.47 -7.68
CA ALA A 473 21.48 0.32 -8.08
C ALA A 473 22.24 1.65 -8.02
N ILE A 474 21.62 2.73 -8.52
CA ILE A 474 22.22 4.07 -8.48
C ILE A 474 22.38 4.55 -7.04
N ILE A 475 21.34 4.38 -6.21
CA ILE A 475 21.40 4.76 -4.79
C ILE A 475 22.38 3.91 -4.00
N PHE A 476 22.52 2.63 -4.30
CA PHE A 476 23.53 1.80 -3.64
C PHE A 476 24.95 2.33 -3.92
N ILE A 477 25.20 2.70 -5.18
CA ILE A 477 26.48 3.31 -5.60
C ILE A 477 26.68 4.67 -4.91
N GLU A 478 25.66 5.53 -4.92
CA GLU A 478 25.71 6.84 -4.28
C GLU A 478 25.94 6.74 -2.77
N PHE A 479 25.15 5.91 -2.09
CA PHE A 479 25.24 5.68 -0.66
C PHE A 479 26.64 5.20 -0.25
N ALA A 480 27.21 4.24 -1.00
CA ALA A 480 28.57 3.76 -0.76
C ALA A 480 29.63 4.87 -0.94
N MET A 481 29.50 5.69 -1.98
CA MET A 481 30.43 6.80 -2.22
C MET A 481 30.28 7.94 -1.21
N ASN A 482 29.06 8.19 -0.72
CA ASN A 482 28.80 9.15 0.35
C ASN A 482 29.38 8.68 1.69
N ILE A 483 29.24 7.40 2.03
CA ILE A 483 29.91 6.84 3.22
C ILE A 483 31.41 7.07 3.11
N SER A 484 32.01 6.76 1.95
CA SER A 484 33.46 6.97 1.74
C SER A 484 33.84 8.44 1.90
N TYR A 485 33.05 9.37 1.35
CA TYR A 485 33.28 10.80 1.51
C TYR A 485 33.23 11.22 2.98
N PHE A 486 32.16 10.87 3.70
CA PHE A 486 32.02 11.25 5.10
C PHE A 486 33.07 10.61 5.99
N MET A 487 33.54 9.39 5.69
CA MET A 487 34.65 8.77 6.42
C MET A 487 35.94 9.58 6.29
N THR A 488 36.18 10.22 5.13
CA THR A 488 37.35 11.10 4.95
C THR A 488 37.23 12.42 5.68
N GLU A 489 36.01 12.94 5.85
CA GLU A 489 35.76 14.24 6.51
C GLU A 489 35.59 14.14 8.03
N ILE A 490 34.91 13.10 8.51
CA ILE A 490 34.57 12.91 9.93
C ILE A 490 35.67 12.12 10.66
N GLY A 491 36.29 11.16 9.98
CA GLY A 491 37.29 10.25 10.54
C GLY A 491 36.93 8.78 10.37
N GLY A 492 37.97 7.93 10.32
CA GLY A 492 37.86 6.49 10.10
C GLY A 492 37.84 5.64 11.38
N ASP A 493 37.73 6.25 12.55
CA ASP A 493 37.50 5.52 13.80
C ASP A 493 36.06 4.96 13.84
N MET A 494 35.79 4.00 14.73
CA MET A 494 34.48 3.33 14.77
C MET A 494 33.30 4.31 14.98
N GLN A 495 33.53 5.39 15.74
CA GLN A 495 32.53 6.43 15.95
C GLN A 495 32.35 7.28 14.68
N GLY A 496 33.44 7.70 14.02
CA GLY A 496 33.40 8.44 12.76
C GLY A 496 32.77 7.63 11.62
N MET A 497 33.03 6.32 11.53
CA MET A 497 32.40 5.41 10.58
C MET A 497 30.88 5.31 10.80
N PHE A 498 30.44 5.18 12.05
CA PHE A 498 29.01 5.15 12.36
C PHE A 498 28.33 6.48 12.02
N LEU A 499 28.96 7.61 12.37
CA LEU A 499 28.44 8.93 12.01
C LEU A 499 28.36 9.13 10.49
N SER A 500 29.35 8.63 9.75
CA SER A 500 29.41 8.68 8.29
C SER A 500 28.28 7.90 7.63
N LEU A 501 27.93 6.73 8.20
CA LEU A 501 26.77 5.95 7.77
C LEU A 501 25.46 6.74 7.97
N VAL A 502 25.29 7.36 9.15
CA VAL A 502 24.10 8.15 9.46
C VAL A 502 24.01 9.39 8.56
N ALA A 503 25.13 10.08 8.34
CA ALA A 503 25.20 11.24 7.44
C ALA A 503 24.82 10.86 6.00
N ALA A 504 25.28 9.71 5.51
CA ALA A 504 24.94 9.22 4.17
C ALA A 504 23.46 8.83 4.01
N LEU A 505 22.76 8.48 5.09
CA LEU A 505 21.33 8.13 5.04
C LEU A 505 20.42 9.34 4.81
N VAL A 506 20.82 10.54 5.26
CA VAL A 506 19.98 11.75 5.19
C VAL A 506 19.66 12.15 3.74
N PRO A 507 20.65 12.28 2.82
CA PRO A 507 20.40 12.51 1.40
C PRO A 507 19.45 11.47 0.78
N THR A 508 19.72 10.18 1.03
CA THR A 508 18.93 9.09 0.48
C THR A 508 17.47 9.12 0.97
N ALA A 509 17.26 9.43 2.26
CA ALA A 509 15.91 9.55 2.83
C ALA A 509 15.12 10.72 2.23
N LEU A 510 15.77 11.86 2.00
CA LEU A 510 15.17 13.03 1.37
C LEU A 510 14.72 12.73 -0.06
N LEU A 511 15.59 12.08 -0.85
CA LEU A 511 15.25 11.63 -2.20
C LEU A 511 14.02 10.70 -2.20
N ILE A 512 13.98 9.73 -1.29
CA ILE A 512 12.85 8.79 -1.17
C ILE A 512 11.57 9.54 -0.80
N ALA A 513 11.62 10.51 0.11
CA ALA A 513 10.45 11.30 0.50
C ALA A 513 9.90 12.13 -0.68
N GLU A 514 10.77 12.83 -1.42
CA GLU A 514 10.38 13.64 -2.58
C GLU A 514 9.76 12.79 -3.69
N THR A 515 10.36 11.64 -3.98
CA THR A 515 9.86 10.71 -5.00
C THR A 515 8.53 10.07 -4.60
N MET A 516 8.31 9.77 -3.31
CA MET A 516 7.01 9.31 -2.80
C MET A 516 5.93 10.38 -2.97
N MET A 517 6.23 11.63 -2.62
CA MET A 517 5.30 12.76 -2.75
C MET A 517 4.89 12.96 -4.22
N LEU A 518 5.86 13.06 -5.13
CA LEU A 518 5.59 13.23 -6.56
C LEU A 518 4.83 12.03 -7.16
N SER A 519 5.13 10.81 -6.73
CA SER A 519 4.41 9.63 -7.19
C SER A 519 2.92 9.63 -6.80
N GLN A 520 2.58 10.20 -5.63
CA GLN A 520 1.20 10.37 -5.19
C GLN A 520 0.47 11.39 -6.08
N THR A 521 1.07 12.56 -6.27
CA THR A 521 0.50 13.60 -7.14
C THR A 521 0.31 13.07 -8.58
N LYS A 522 1.29 12.33 -9.13
CA LYS A 522 1.15 11.70 -10.45
C LYS A 522 0.05 10.63 -10.51
N PHE A 523 -0.16 9.88 -9.43
CA PHE A 523 -1.25 8.90 -9.38
C PHE A 523 -2.62 9.59 -9.39
N GLU A 524 -2.77 10.70 -8.66
CA GLU A 524 -4.02 11.47 -8.65
C GLU A 524 -4.30 12.12 -10.01
N ILE A 525 -3.27 12.64 -10.69
CA ILE A 525 -3.39 13.12 -12.08
C ILE A 525 -3.87 11.98 -12.98
N TYR A 526 -3.21 10.82 -12.90
CA TYR A 526 -3.58 9.64 -13.68
C TYR A 526 -5.04 9.21 -13.44
N ALA A 527 -5.50 9.21 -12.18
CA ALA A 527 -6.87 8.87 -11.84
C ALA A 527 -7.90 9.85 -12.43
N CYS A 528 -7.59 11.16 -12.44
CA CYS A 528 -8.44 12.18 -13.04
C CYS A 528 -8.46 12.07 -14.58
N ASP A 529 -7.29 11.89 -15.19
CA ASP A 529 -7.12 11.76 -16.64
C ASP A 529 -7.87 10.54 -17.19
N GLU A 530 -7.74 9.39 -16.53
CA GLU A 530 -8.49 8.16 -16.88
C GLU A 530 -9.99 8.29 -16.68
N LEU A 531 -10.44 9.11 -15.74
CA LEU A 531 -11.86 9.40 -15.60
C LEU A 531 -12.33 10.23 -16.79
N LEU A 532 -11.62 11.31 -17.10
CA LEU A 532 -11.98 12.23 -18.17
C LEU A 532 -11.93 11.54 -19.55
N SER A 533 -10.99 10.62 -19.78
CA SER A 533 -10.90 9.85 -21.02
C SER A 533 -12.06 8.87 -21.23
N LYS A 534 -12.77 8.51 -20.16
CA LYS A 534 -13.97 7.64 -20.20
C LYS A 534 -15.28 8.42 -20.30
N VAL A 535 -15.23 9.75 -20.22
CA VAL A 535 -16.42 10.59 -20.38
C VAL A 535 -16.78 10.61 -21.87
N ASP A 536 -17.90 9.99 -22.20
CA ASP A 536 -18.50 9.99 -23.53
C ASP A 536 -19.69 10.97 -23.52
N LYS A 537 -19.37 12.26 -23.54
CA LYS A 537 -20.32 13.38 -23.52
C LYS A 537 -19.92 14.41 -24.57
N ASP A 538 -19.91 13.98 -25.82
CA ASP A 538 -19.88 14.86 -26.99
C ASP A 538 -20.98 14.44 -27.95
#